data_AF-A0A1Q9N4Q6-F1
#
_entry.id   AF-A0A1Q9N4Q6-F1
#
_cell.length_a   1.000
_cell.length_b   1.000
_cell.length_c   1.000
_cell.angle_alpha   90.00
_cell.angle_beta   90.00
_cell.angle_gamma   90.00
#
_symmetry.space_group_name_H-M   'P 1'
#
loop_
_entity.id
_entity.type
_entity.pdbx_description
1 polymer ?
#
loop_
_entity_poly.entity_id
_entity_poly.type
_entity_poly.pdbx_seq_one_letter_code
_entity_poly.pdbx_strand_id
1 'polypeptide(L)'
;MDENNQFRVEGAIKSQGTIWGTYIHGLFENFELKKDFLDYFRRKNNLKNGKTYNYSDIKNKGYNLLAEIVNENLDIKKIYEIIGNGVSLKD
;
A
#
# COMPACT_ATOMS: atom_id res chain seq x y z
N MET A 1 -24.76 -3.91 4.71
CA MET A 1 -26.18 -3.60 4.99
C MET A 1 -26.38 -3.75 6.48
N ASP A 2 -27.19 -2.92 7.10
CA ASP A 2 -27.52 -3.07 8.52
C ASP A 2 -28.59 -4.16 8.74
N GLU A 3 -28.97 -4.38 9.99
CA GLU A 3 -30.03 -5.32 10.39
C GLU A 3 -31.40 -5.01 9.75
N ASN A 4 -31.56 -3.84 9.16
CA ASN A 4 -32.78 -3.37 8.49
C ASN A 4 -32.65 -3.33 6.95
N ASN A 5 -31.63 -3.98 6.39
CA ASN A 5 -31.36 -4.04 4.95
C ASN A 5 -31.11 -2.66 4.30
N GLN A 6 -30.63 -1.68 5.07
CA GLN A 6 -30.28 -0.37 4.57
C GLN A 6 -28.78 -0.28 4.21
N PHE A 7 -28.47 0.60 3.25
CA PHE A 7 -27.09 0.93 2.91
C PHE A 7 -26.45 1.68 4.08
N ARG A 8 -25.49 1.03 4.71
CA ARG A 8 -24.66 1.63 5.75
C ARG A 8 -23.49 2.38 5.10
N VAL A 9 -23.23 3.59 5.56
CA VAL A 9 -22.07 4.35 5.12
C VAL A 9 -20.82 3.79 5.82
N GLU A 10 -19.89 3.22 5.05
CA GLU A 10 -18.63 2.62 5.54
C GLU A 10 -17.46 3.64 5.52
N GLY A 11 -17.77 4.93 5.67
CA GLY A 11 -16.80 6.02 5.56
C GLY A 11 -17.39 7.41 5.78
N ALA A 12 -16.59 8.44 5.54
CA ALA A 12 -16.98 9.84 5.66
C ALA A 12 -16.24 10.69 4.62
N ILE A 13 -16.93 11.66 4.04
CA ILE A 13 -16.35 12.63 3.10
C ILE A 13 -16.76 14.03 3.55
N LYS A 14 -15.79 14.96 3.63
CA LYS A 14 -16.09 16.37 3.87
C LYS A 14 -16.88 16.92 2.67
N SER A 15 -17.90 17.74 2.89
CA SER A 15 -18.80 18.24 1.83
C SER A 15 -18.09 18.83 0.61
N GLN A 16 -16.93 19.48 0.79
CA GLN A 16 -16.12 20.03 -0.31
C GLN A 16 -15.27 18.98 -1.07
N GLY A 17 -15.43 17.70 -0.76
CA GLY A 17 -14.74 16.56 -1.38
C GLY A 17 -13.25 16.45 -1.01
N THR A 18 -12.76 17.23 -0.04
CA THR A 18 -11.31 17.37 0.18
C THR A 18 -10.69 16.41 1.19
N ILE A 19 -11.51 15.75 2.00
CA ILE A 19 -11.05 14.82 3.05
C ILE A 19 -11.95 13.60 2.98
N TRP A 20 -11.34 12.42 2.86
CA TRP A 20 -12.02 11.13 2.76
C TRP A 20 -11.50 10.24 3.88
N GLY A 21 -12.41 9.53 4.56
CA GLY A 21 -12.11 8.46 5.50
C GLY A 21 -12.96 7.25 5.17
N THR A 22 -12.41 6.05 5.28
CA THR A 22 -13.14 4.80 5.02
C THR A 22 -12.70 3.72 6.00
N TYR A 23 -13.62 2.83 6.34
CA TYR A 23 -13.35 1.59 7.07
C TYR A 23 -12.87 0.45 6.13
N ILE A 24 -12.95 0.65 4.81
CA ILE A 24 -12.50 -0.33 3.82
C ILE A 24 -10.98 -0.35 3.77
N HIS A 25 -10.39 -1.42 4.30
CA HIS A 25 -8.96 -1.68 4.21
C HIS A 25 -8.52 -1.86 2.74
N GLY A 26 -7.34 -1.34 2.40
CA GLY A 26 -6.77 -1.48 1.06
C GLY A 26 -7.37 -0.58 -0.02
N LEU A 27 -8.41 0.22 0.26
CA LEU A 27 -9.00 1.13 -0.74
C LEU A 27 -7.94 2.10 -1.32
N PHE A 28 -7.13 2.69 -0.44
CA PHE A 28 -6.02 3.57 -0.83
C PHE A 28 -4.76 2.82 -1.24
N GLU A 29 -4.76 1.49 -1.27
CA GLU A 29 -3.66 0.73 -1.88
C GLU A 29 -3.84 0.64 -3.40
N ASN A 30 -5.09 0.67 -3.88
CA ASN A 30 -5.42 0.74 -5.29
C ASN A 30 -4.76 1.95 -5.96
N PHE A 31 -3.93 1.66 -6.97
CA PHE A 31 -3.14 2.67 -7.64
C PHE A 31 -3.99 3.67 -8.42
N GLU A 32 -4.97 3.19 -9.19
CA GLU A 32 -5.83 4.05 -10.01
C GLU A 32 -6.66 4.99 -9.14
N LEU A 33 -7.24 4.48 -8.04
CA LEU A 33 -7.99 5.30 -7.09
C LEU A 33 -7.12 6.40 -6.48
N LYS A 34 -5.91 6.06 -6.00
CA LYS A 34 -4.96 7.05 -5.46
C LYS A 34 -4.60 8.09 -6.50
N LYS A 35 -4.30 7.67 -7.72
CA LYS A 35 -3.89 8.54 -8.81
C LYS A 35 -5.00 9.54 -9.13
N ASP A 36 -6.21 9.05 -9.36
CA ASP A 36 -7.36 9.90 -9.70
C ASP A 36 -7.73 10.83 -8.55
N PHE A 37 -7.66 10.35 -7.31
CA PHE A 37 -7.87 11.16 -6.11
C PHE A 37 -6.85 12.29 -6.01
N LEU A 38 -5.55 12.01 -6.18
CA LEU A 38 -4.51 13.04 -6.15
C LEU A 38 -4.63 14.01 -7.34
N ASP A 39 -4.94 13.52 -8.53
CA ASP A 39 -5.09 14.35 -9.71
C ASP A 39 -6.33 15.26 -9.62
N TYR A 40 -7.39 14.83 -8.93
CA TYR A 40 -8.50 15.70 -8.57
C TYR A 40 -8.02 16.93 -7.77
N PHE A 41 -7.18 16.74 -6.76
CA PHE A 41 -6.61 17.86 -6.00
C PHE A 41 -5.65 18.70 -6.83
N ARG A 42 -4.83 18.08 -7.69
CA ARG A 42 -3.92 18.83 -8.58
C ARG A 42 -4.70 19.76 -9.49
N ARG A 43 -5.76 19.27 -10.15
CA ARG A 43 -6.64 20.09 -11.00
C ARG A 43 -7.28 21.24 -10.21
N LYS A 44 -7.76 20.97 -8.98
CA LYS A 44 -8.32 22.01 -8.10
C LYS A 44 -7.32 23.11 -7.74
N ASN A 45 -6.02 22.80 -7.75
CA ASN A 45 -4.93 23.73 -7.47
C ASN A 45 -4.19 24.21 -8.74
N ASN A 46 -4.76 24.02 -9.93
CA ASN A 46 -4.14 24.38 -11.22
C ASN A 46 -2.76 23.73 -11.46
N LEU A 47 -2.52 22.56 -10.88
CA LEU A 47 -1.32 21.76 -11.08
C LEU A 47 -1.54 20.73 -12.19
N LYS A 48 -0.49 20.43 -12.96
CA LYS A 48 -0.50 19.33 -13.93
C LYS A 48 -0.68 17.99 -13.23
N ASN A 49 -1.37 17.04 -13.88
CA ASN A 49 -1.53 15.68 -13.37
C ASN A 49 -0.17 15.03 -13.06
N GLY A 50 -0.17 14.12 -12.09
CA GLY A 50 1.01 13.36 -11.73
C GLY A 50 1.46 12.43 -12.85
N LYS A 51 2.76 12.09 -12.85
CA LYS A 51 3.23 10.98 -13.68
C LYS A 51 2.64 9.67 -13.16
N THR A 52 2.28 8.79 -14.07
CA THR A 52 1.96 7.40 -13.73
C THR A 52 3.25 6.68 -13.39
N TYR A 53 3.33 6.08 -12.20
CA TYR A 53 4.45 5.23 -11.80
C TYR A 53 3.94 3.82 -11.58
N ASN A 54 4.73 2.82 -11.95
CA ASN A 54 4.47 1.46 -11.51
C ASN A 54 4.82 1.36 -10.01
N TYR A 55 3.81 1.55 -9.16
CA TYR A 55 4.01 1.54 -7.70
C TYR A 55 4.51 0.18 -7.21
N SER A 56 4.06 -0.92 -7.81
CA SER A 56 4.59 -2.26 -7.51
C SER A 56 6.08 -2.35 -7.78
N ASP A 57 6.57 -1.80 -8.88
CA ASP A 57 8.02 -1.82 -9.18
C ASP A 57 8.82 -1.02 -8.15
N ILE A 58 8.33 0.16 -7.74
CA ILE A 58 8.99 0.99 -6.72
C ILE A 58 9.02 0.24 -5.38
N LYS A 59 7.91 -0.37 -4.99
CA LYS A 59 7.79 -1.15 -3.75
C LYS A 59 8.74 -2.36 -3.77
N ASN A 60 8.78 -3.09 -4.88
CA ASN A 60 9.66 -4.24 -5.07
C ASN A 60 11.14 -3.86 -5.05
N LYS A 61 11.52 -2.71 -5.63
CA LYS A 61 12.89 -2.19 -5.52
C LYS A 61 13.30 -1.95 -4.06
N GLY A 62 12.39 -1.41 -3.24
CA GLY A 62 12.63 -1.24 -1.81
C GLY A 62 12.81 -2.57 -1.07
N TYR A 63 12.00 -3.59 -1.40
CA TYR A 63 12.17 -4.93 -0.83
C TYR A 63 13.48 -5.59 -1.24
N ASN A 64 13.87 -5.46 -2.50
CA ASN A 64 15.14 -6.01 -2.99
C ASN A 64 16.33 -5.36 -2.28
N LEU A 65 16.32 -4.04 -2.13
CA LEU A 65 17.36 -3.32 -1.38
C LEU A 65 17.41 -3.75 0.09
N LEU A 66 16.25 -3.91 0.73
CA LEU A 66 16.19 -4.40 2.09
C LEU A 66 16.75 -5.82 2.21
N ALA A 67 16.37 -6.71 1.29
CA ALA A 67 16.87 -8.08 1.25
C ALA A 67 18.39 -8.13 1.03
N GLU A 68 18.92 -7.28 0.15
CA GLU A 68 20.35 -7.12 -0.09
C GLU A 68 21.08 -6.72 1.19
N ILE A 69 20.66 -5.62 1.83
CA ILE A 69 21.27 -5.14 3.08
C ILE A 69 21.20 -6.21 4.18
N VAL A 70 20.07 -6.91 4.30
CA VAL A 70 19.88 -8.00 5.27
C VAL A 70 20.84 -9.16 4.99
N ASN A 71 20.97 -9.60 3.74
CA ASN A 71 21.88 -10.68 3.35
C ASN A 71 23.36 -10.32 3.54
N GLU A 72 23.73 -9.06 3.30
CA GLU A 72 25.11 -8.59 3.46
C GLU A 72 25.55 -8.46 4.92
N ASN A 73 24.61 -8.17 5.83
CA ASN A 73 24.94 -7.79 7.21
C ASN A 73 24.54 -8.83 8.26
N LEU A 74 23.79 -9.88 7.89
CA LEU A 74 23.31 -10.89 8.82
C LEU A 74 23.61 -12.30 8.32
N ASP A 75 23.97 -13.20 9.24
CA ASP A 75 24.03 -14.63 8.94
C ASP A 75 22.60 -15.20 8.90
N ILE A 76 22.03 -15.16 7.70
CA ILE A 76 20.66 -15.62 7.44
C ILE A 76 20.51 -17.11 7.74
N LYS A 77 21.55 -17.93 7.51
CA LYS A 77 21.52 -19.35 7.87
C LYS A 77 21.37 -19.49 9.39
N LYS A 78 22.15 -18.73 10.15
CA LYS A 78 22.07 -18.76 11.62
C LYS A 78 20.73 -18.27 12.15
N ILE A 79 20.16 -17.23 11.54
CA ILE A 79 18.81 -16.76 11.90
C ILE A 79 17.78 -17.86 11.68
N TYR A 80 17.81 -18.56 10.54
CA TYR A 80 16.90 -19.67 10.28
C TYR A 80 17.11 -20.85 11.25
N GLU A 81 18.35 -21.16 11.65
CA GLU A 81 18.62 -22.16 12.70
C GLU A 81 17.98 -21.75 14.03
N ILE A 82 18.09 -20.48 14.42
CA ILE A 82 17.54 -19.94 15.69
C ILE A 82 16.01 -19.95 15.69
N ILE A 83 15.37 -19.61 14.57
CA ILE A 83 13.91 -19.66 14.41
C ILE A 83 13.40 -21.11 14.51
N GLY A 84 14.28 -22.10 14.32
CA GLY A 84 14.04 -23.52 14.56
C GLY A 84 13.46 -24.22 13.34
N ASN A 85 14.33 -24.78 12.48
CA ASN A 85 14.11 -25.85 11.49
C ASN A 85 12.73 -26.00 10.79
N GLY A 86 11.97 -24.91 10.63
CA GLY A 86 10.69 -24.90 9.92
C GLY A 86 10.80 -24.56 8.44
N VAL A 87 11.98 -24.14 7.98
CA VAL A 87 12.22 -23.81 6.57
C VAL A 87 13.36 -24.69 6.08
N SER A 88 13.00 -25.82 5.47
CA SER A 88 13.92 -26.57 4.63
C SER A 88 14.25 -25.68 3.43
N LEU A 89 15.42 -25.06 3.45
CA LEU A 89 16.02 -24.49 2.25
C LEU A 89 16.43 -25.69 1.40
N LYS A 90 15.66 -25.98 0.35
CA LYS A 90 16.14 -26.85 -0.73
C LYS A 90 17.19 -26.08 -1.50
N ASP A 91 18.32 -26.74 -1.71
CA ASP A 91 19.44 -26.32 -2.56
C ASP A 91 18.97 -25.94 -3.98
#